data_AF-X1AYC3-F1
#
_entry.id   AF-X1AYC3-F1
#
_cell.length_a   1.000
_cell.length_b   1.000
_cell.length_c   1.000
_cell.angle_alpha   90.00
_cell.angle_beta   90.00
_cell.angle_gamma   90.00
#
_symmetry.space_group_name_H-M   'P 1'
#
loop_
_entity.id
_entity.type
_entity.pdbx_description
1 polymer ?
#
loop_
_entity_poly.entity_id
_entity_poly.type
_entity_poly.pdbx_seq_one_letter_code
_entity_poly.pdbx_strand_id
1 'polypeptide(L)' 'HREKRVKSIMIEINRELYMKEDTGEKNDSFVEIKSNIRRLINQIIAKNHY' A
#
# COMPACT_ATOMS: atom_id res chain seq x y z
N HIS A 1 -23.64 19.82 3.20
CA HIS A 1 -23.18 19.07 4.39
C HIS A 1 -22.04 18.15 3.97
N ARG A 2 -20.83 18.30 4.52
CA ARG A 2 -19.68 17.42 4.24
C ARG A 2 -19.76 16.26 5.23
N GLU A 3 -19.96 15.02 4.77
CA GLU A 3 -20.06 13.87 5.67
C GLU A 3 -18.77 13.69 6.48
N LYS A 4 -18.85 13.85 7.80
CA LYS A 4 -17.74 13.71 8.76
C LYS A 4 -17.27 12.25 8.97
N ARG A 5 -17.71 11.30 8.14
CA ARG A 5 -17.48 9.86 8.34
C ARG A 5 -16.49 9.23 7.36
N VAL A 6 -16.02 9.97 6.35
CA VAL A 6 -15.00 9.47 5.43
C VAL A 6 -13.61 9.80 6.00
N LYS A 7 -12.81 8.77 6.25
CA LYS A 7 -11.37 8.89 6.60
C LYS A 7 -10.55 8.44 5.40
N SER A 8 -9.51 9.18 5.05
CA SER A 8 -8.56 8.82 3.99
C SER A 8 -7.13 8.80 4.52
N ILE A 9 -6.30 7.93 3.96
CA ILE A 9 -4.87 7.85 4.24
C ILE A 9 -4.13 7.64 2.91
N MET A 10 -3.04 8.38 2.72
CA MET A 10 -2.10 8.21 1.62
C MET A 10 -0.89 7.43 2.10
N ILE A 11 -0.46 6.44 1.33
CA ILE A 11 0.75 5.66 1.61
C ILE A 11 1.60 5.71 0.35
N GLU A 12 2.76 6.34 0.45
CA GLU A 12 3.75 6.40 -0.61
C GLU A 12 4.78 5.28 -0.43
N ILE A 13 5.16 4.65 -1.54
CA ILE A 13 6.08 3.52 -1.54
C ILE A 13 7.23 3.86 -2.48
N ASN A 14 8.45 3.82 -1.96
CA ASN A 14 9.64 4.00 -2.78
C ASN A 14 9.65 2.94 -3.90
N ARG A 15 9.75 3.40 -5.15
CA ARG A 15 9.70 2.57 -6.35
C ARG A 15 10.87 1.61 -6.43
N GLU A 16 12.06 2.02 -5.96
CA GLU A 16 13.26 1.16 -5.91
C GLU A 16 13.02 -0.15 -5.15
N LEU A 17 12.05 -0.18 -4.21
CA LEU A 17 11.72 -1.39 -3.45
C LEU A 17 11.05 -2.47 -4.30
N TYR A 18 10.39 -2.11 -5.41
CA TYR A 18 9.59 -3.07 -6.18
C TYR A 18 9.77 -2.97 -7.70
N MET A 19 10.52 -1.98 -8.18
CA MET A 19 10.65 -1.65 -9.59
C MET A 19 12.04 -1.08 -9.88
N LYS A 20 12.60 -1.45 -11.02
CA LYS A 20 13.76 -0.76 -11.59
C LYS A 20 13.28 0.55 -12.19
N GLU A 21 13.73 1.69 -11.67
CA GLU A 21 13.16 3.00 -12.04
C GLU A 21 13.45 3.40 -13.49
N ASP A 22 14.57 2.94 -14.03
CA ASP A 22 15.02 3.20 -15.39
C ASP A 22 14.19 2.47 -16.46
N THR A 23 13.77 1.24 -16.18
CA THR A 23 13.00 0.42 -17.13
C THR A 23 11.50 0.34 -16.82
N GLY A 24 11.12 0.63 -15.57
CA GLY A 24 9.76 0.39 -15.08
C GLY A 24 9.44 -1.10 -14.86
N GLU A 25 10.41 -1.99 -15.04
CA GLU A 25 10.23 -3.41 -14.81
C GLU A 25 10.20 -3.72 -13.32
N LYS A 26 9.36 -4.68 -12.94
CA LYS A 26 9.31 -5.19 -11.57
C LYS A 26 10.65 -5.84 -11.23
N ASN A 27 11.19 -5.52 -10.05
CA ASN A 27 12.35 -6.23 -9.53
C ASN A 27 11.93 -7.50 -8.78
N ASP A 28 12.91 -8.27 -8.30
CA ASP A 28 12.66 -9.55 -7.62
C ASP A 28 11.89 -9.39 -6.30
N SER A 29 11.92 -8.19 -5.71
CA SER A 29 11.23 -7.85 -4.46
C SER A 29 9.75 -7.50 -4.68
N PHE A 30 9.29 -7.34 -5.92
CA PHE A 30 7.91 -6.92 -6.21
C PHE A 30 6.84 -7.78 -5.53
N VAL A 31 6.99 -9.11 -5.60
CA VAL A 31 6.01 -10.05 -5.05
C VAL A 31 5.93 -9.93 -3.53
N GLU A 32 7.09 -9.80 -2.88
CA GLU A 32 7.18 -9.64 -1.43
C GLU A 32 6.56 -8.30 -0.99
N ILE A 33 6.96 -7.19 -1.60
CA ILE A 33 6.43 -5.86 -1.30
C ILE A 33 4.92 -5.82 -1.48
N LYS A 34 4.39 -6.39 -2.58
CA LYS A 34 2.94 -6.50 -2.81
C LYS A 34 2.24 -7.27 -1.68
N SER A 35 2.82 -8.38 -1.23
CA SER A 35 2.25 -9.18 -0.13
C SER A 35 2.24 -8.40 1.20
N ASN A 36 3.34 -7.71 1.51
CA ASN A 36 3.49 -6.91 2.72
C ASN A 36 2.47 -5.75 2.77
N ILE A 37 2.29 -5.03 1.65
CA ILE A 37 1.29 -3.97 1.54
C ILE A 37 -0.12 -4.53 1.74
N ARG A 38 -0.43 -5.68 1.11
CA ARG A 38 -1.74 -6.32 1.28
C ARG A 38 -2.01 -6.69 2.74
N ARG A 39 -0.99 -7.23 3.43
CA ARG A 39 -1.09 -7.56 4.86
C ARG A 39 -1.33 -6.30 5.71
N LEU A 40 -0.59 -5.23 5.44
CA LEU A 40 -0.74 -3.94 6.15
C LEU A 40 -2.14 -3.36 5.96
N ILE A 41 -2.63 -3.29 4.71
CA ILE A 41 -3.98 -2.78 4.41
C ILE A 41 -5.04 -3.61 5.12
N ASN A 42 -4.92 -4.94 5.11
CA ASN A 42 -5.86 -5.82 5.82
C ASN A 42 -5.86 -5.55 7.33
N GLN A 43 -4.70 -5.29 7.95
CA GLN A 43 -4.62 -4.93 9.37
C GLN A 43 -5.28 -3.58 9.67
N ILE A 44 -5.15 -2.59 8.77
CA ILE A 44 -5.80 -1.28 8.91
C ILE A 44 -7.31 -1.44 8.81
N ILE A 45 -7.82 -2.19 7.82
CA ILE A 45 -9.26 -2.39 7.63
C ILE A 45 -9.86 -3.21 8.77
N ALA A 46 -9.22 -4.33 9.16
CA ALA A 46 -9.73 -5.20 10.22
C ALA A 46 -9.79 -4.50 11.59
N LYS A 47 -8.90 -3.54 11.87
CA LYS A 47 -8.96 -2.73 13.10
C LYS A 47 -10.14 -1.75 13.16
N ASN A 48 -10.85 -1.50 12.06
CA ASN A 48 -12.00 -0.59 12.02
C ASN A 48 -13.36 -1.28 12.28
N HIS A 49 -13.37 -2.57 12.64
CA HIS A 49 -14.58 -3.35 12.95
C HIS A 49 -14.88 -3.52 14.46
N TYR A 50 -14.37 -2.60 15.30
CA TYR A 50 -14.72 -2.50 16.73
C TYR A 50 -15.34 -1.13 17.03
#